data_AF-A0A8H4FE52-F1
#
_entry.id   AF-A0A8H4FE52-F1
#
_cell.length_a   1.000
_cell.length_b   1.000
_cell.length_c   1.000
_cell.angle_alpha   90.00
_cell.angle_beta   90.00
_cell.angle_gamma   90.00
#
_symmetry.space_group_name_H-M   'P 1'
#
loop_
_entity.id
_entity.type
_entity.pdbx_description
1 polymer ?
#
loop_
_entity_poly.entity_id
_entity_poly.type
_entity_poly.pdbx_seq_one_letter_code
_entity_poly.pdbx_strand_id
1 'polypeptide(L)'
;MAAYGGYQKTSYGAQGGDDAGGFVYGGSQQNSQGGGGGKAYSEESLRPVTIKQIIDAEEAYPGADFKIDGATVTQVTFVAQIRQISPQPTNITLKLDDGTGLIEAKKWVDTDKKDDDAAGLDLEGHVRVWGRIKSFNGKRHVGAHFIRPVTDFNEVNYHLLESTYVHLYFTKGPLGANGAANGAGGDGMFVDGNDSYGNDGGAGGAGAGGGSAHAGKLRGCSVAAQKMFNFINNAPGGNEGVHINQISTGAGLSIRDVMGAADELLGQGLIYTTIDDETWAILDY
;
A
#
# COMPACT_ATOMS: atom_id res chain seq x y z
N MET A 1 5.29 19.32 -3.09
CA MET A 1 4.92 18.73 -1.79
C MET A 1 3.66 17.90 -1.99
N ALA A 2 3.80 16.66 -2.45
CA ALA A 2 2.67 15.74 -2.59
C ALA A 2 2.59 14.90 -1.31
N ALA A 3 1.44 14.98 -0.64
CA ALA A 3 1.18 14.25 0.59
C ALA A 3 1.10 12.75 0.28
N TYR A 4 2.00 11.97 0.90
CA TYR A 4 1.89 10.51 0.99
C TYR A 4 0.76 10.16 1.97
N GLY A 5 -0.49 10.34 1.53
CA GLY A 5 -1.65 9.75 2.18
C GLY A 5 -1.87 8.36 1.61
N GLY A 6 -1.84 7.34 2.47
CA GLY A 6 -2.25 5.98 2.09
C GLY A 6 -3.65 5.98 1.46
N TYR A 7 -3.92 5.00 0.60
CA TYR A 7 -5.22 4.84 -0.06
C TYR A 7 -6.35 4.70 0.98
N GLN A 8 -6.96 5.82 1.37
CA GLN A 8 -8.19 5.83 2.13
C GLN A 8 -9.36 5.70 1.16
N LYS A 9 -10.23 4.73 1.43
CA LYS A 9 -11.55 4.68 0.78
C LYS A 9 -12.32 5.93 1.19
N THR A 10 -12.58 6.83 0.25
CA THR A 10 -13.49 7.95 0.48
C THR A 10 -14.90 7.39 0.62
N SER A 11 -15.34 7.21 1.87
CA SER A 11 -16.74 6.94 2.19
C SER A 11 -17.50 8.27 2.14
N TYR A 12 -18.24 8.52 1.06
CA TYR A 12 -19.27 9.56 1.08
C TYR A 12 -20.44 9.03 1.91
N GLY A 13 -20.41 9.30 3.21
CA GLY A 13 -21.58 9.22 4.07
C GLY A 13 -22.58 10.28 3.63
N ALA A 14 -23.63 9.85 2.94
CA ALA A 14 -24.82 10.67 2.73
C ALA A 14 -25.54 10.86 4.08
N GLN A 15 -25.06 11.82 4.86
CA GLN A 15 -25.75 12.34 6.03
C GLN A 15 -26.87 13.25 5.53
N GLY A 16 -28.10 12.87 5.84
CA GLY A 16 -29.32 13.50 5.36
C GLY A 16 -29.42 15.00 5.66
N GLY A 17 -29.99 15.71 4.69
CA GLY A 17 -30.69 16.97 4.89
C GLY A 17 -32.13 16.77 4.43
N ASP A 18 -33.05 16.84 5.37
CA ASP A 18 -34.47 17.06 5.15
C ASP A 18 -34.66 18.28 4.24
N ASP A 19 -35.45 18.15 3.16
CA ASP A 19 -36.66 18.92 2.88
C ASP A 19 -37.19 18.64 1.46
N ALA A 20 -38.48 18.92 1.26
CA ALA A 20 -39.25 18.99 0.00
C ALA A 20 -39.91 17.70 -0.56
N GLY A 21 -41.20 17.57 -0.22
CA GLY A 21 -42.25 17.67 -1.26
C GLY A 21 -42.84 16.35 -1.78
N GLY A 22 -43.97 15.96 -1.21
CA GLY A 22 -44.66 14.69 -1.50
C GLY A 22 -45.39 14.58 -2.84
N PHE A 23 -45.66 13.33 -3.20
CA PHE A 23 -46.93 12.90 -3.78
C PHE A 23 -47.10 11.40 -3.50
N VAL A 24 -48.03 11.07 -2.60
CA VAL A 24 -48.43 9.69 -2.30
C VAL A 24 -49.62 9.36 -3.20
N TYR A 25 -49.45 8.39 -4.08
CA TYR A 25 -50.59 7.67 -4.65
C TYR A 25 -50.44 6.18 -4.34
N GLY A 26 -51.42 5.67 -3.59
CA GLY A 26 -51.42 4.33 -3.02
C GLY A 26 -51.65 3.22 -4.04
N GLY A 27 -51.08 2.07 -3.72
CA GLY A 27 -51.34 0.78 -4.35
C GLY A 27 -50.71 -0.32 -3.50
N SER A 28 -51.50 -0.94 -2.65
CA SER A 28 -51.14 -2.06 -1.79
C SER A 28 -50.59 -3.24 -2.60
N GLN A 29 -49.33 -3.62 -2.39
CA GLN A 29 -48.88 -4.99 -2.61
C GLN A 29 -47.65 -5.30 -1.76
N GLN A 30 -47.91 -6.05 -0.70
CA GLN A 30 -46.92 -6.83 0.01
C GLN A 30 -46.29 -7.82 -0.98
N ASN A 31 -45.01 -7.63 -1.33
CA ASN A 31 -44.22 -8.71 -1.92
C ASN A 31 -42.76 -8.63 -1.47
N SER A 32 -42.29 -9.75 -0.92
CA SER A 32 -40.89 -10.05 -0.62
C SER A 32 -40.08 -10.25 -1.90
N GLN A 33 -39.01 -9.47 -2.08
CA GLN A 33 -37.77 -9.82 -2.80
C GLN A 33 -36.85 -8.60 -2.68
N GLY A 34 -35.68 -8.65 -2.05
CA GLY A 34 -34.63 -9.64 -2.26
C GLY A 34 -33.80 -9.23 -3.48
N GLY A 35 -32.68 -8.53 -3.25
CA GLY A 35 -31.53 -8.50 -4.18
C GLY A 35 -31.51 -7.43 -5.26
N GLY A 36 -31.69 -6.16 -4.92
CA GLY A 36 -31.29 -5.05 -5.78
C GLY A 36 -29.79 -4.76 -5.66
N GLY A 37 -28.95 -5.55 -6.33
CA GLY A 37 -27.51 -5.33 -6.43
C GLY A 37 -27.19 -4.07 -7.23
N GLY A 38 -27.35 -2.91 -6.61
CA GLY A 38 -26.70 -1.69 -7.08
C GLY A 38 -25.20 -1.92 -6.99
N LYS A 39 -24.52 -2.09 -8.13
CA LYS A 39 -23.05 -2.08 -8.17
C LYS A 39 -22.61 -0.77 -7.51
N ALA A 40 -22.03 -0.88 -6.32
CA ALA A 40 -21.58 0.28 -5.59
C ALA A 40 -20.52 0.98 -6.46
N TYR A 41 -20.78 2.23 -6.85
CA TYR A 41 -19.82 3.10 -7.55
C TYR A 41 -18.46 3.21 -6.81
N SER A 42 -18.38 2.74 -5.56
CA SER A 42 -17.15 2.65 -4.76
C SER A 42 -16.16 1.55 -5.19
N GLU A 43 -16.48 0.74 -6.22
CA GLU A 43 -15.60 -0.35 -6.70
C GLU A 43 -14.85 -0.04 -8.02
N GLU A 44 -15.06 1.15 -8.61
CA GLU A 44 -14.27 1.57 -9.77
C GLU A 44 -12.92 2.13 -9.34
N SER A 45 -11.87 1.31 -9.46
CA SER A 45 -10.49 1.72 -9.21
C SER A 45 -9.68 1.68 -10.49
N LEU A 46 -8.83 2.69 -10.67
CA LEU A 46 -7.83 2.72 -11.72
C LEU A 46 -6.54 2.13 -11.19
N ARG A 47 -6.13 0.97 -11.73
CA ARG A 47 -4.93 0.26 -11.28
C ARG A 47 -3.76 0.46 -12.25
N PRO A 48 -2.62 1.00 -11.80
CA PRO A 48 -1.38 0.96 -12.59
C PRO A 48 -0.85 -0.47 -12.60
N VAL A 49 -0.63 -1.01 -13.80
CA VAL A 49 -0.19 -2.39 -14.00
C VAL A 49 0.83 -2.46 -15.13
N THR A 50 1.55 -3.57 -15.18
CA THR A 50 2.35 -4.00 -16.34
C THR A 50 1.48 -4.78 -17.33
N ILE A 51 1.92 -4.88 -18.58
CA ILE A 51 1.24 -5.68 -19.60
C ILE A 51 1.21 -7.16 -19.19
N LYS A 52 2.27 -7.68 -18.59
CA LYS A 52 2.29 -9.08 -18.13
C LYS A 52 1.18 -9.37 -17.11
N GLN A 53 0.94 -8.46 -16.17
CA GLN A 53 -0.14 -8.59 -15.20
C GLN A 53 -1.53 -8.59 -15.87
N ILE A 54 -1.72 -7.85 -16.96
CA ILE A 54 -2.97 -7.89 -17.75
C ILE A 54 -3.13 -9.25 -18.44
N ILE A 55 -2.05 -9.76 -19.05
CA ILE A 55 -2.04 -11.06 -19.73
C ILE A 55 -2.31 -12.20 -18.75
N ASP A 56 -1.84 -12.08 -17.50
CA ASP A 56 -1.92 -13.11 -16.47
C ASP A 56 -3.12 -12.93 -15.52
N ALA A 57 -3.85 -11.83 -15.59
CA ALA A 57 -5.04 -11.57 -14.76
C ALA A 57 -5.98 -12.78 -14.67
N GLU A 58 -6.63 -13.01 -13.56
CA GLU A 58 -7.53 -14.15 -13.41
C GLU A 58 -8.94 -13.78 -13.87
N GLU A 59 -9.59 -14.69 -14.61
CA GLU A 59 -10.98 -14.58 -15.03
C GLU A 59 -11.68 -15.87 -14.61
N ALA A 60 -12.55 -15.80 -13.59
CA ALA A 60 -13.13 -16.99 -12.95
C ALA A 60 -14.00 -17.84 -13.91
N TYR A 61 -14.67 -17.17 -14.84
CA TYR A 61 -15.42 -17.75 -15.96
C TYR A 61 -15.53 -16.69 -17.07
N PRO A 62 -15.77 -17.06 -18.34
CA PRO A 62 -15.86 -16.09 -19.42
C PRO A 62 -16.88 -14.98 -19.15
N GLY A 63 -16.42 -13.73 -19.13
CA GLY A 63 -17.22 -12.54 -18.84
C GLY A 63 -17.30 -12.16 -17.36
N ALA A 64 -16.61 -12.87 -16.46
CA ALA A 64 -16.41 -12.44 -15.08
C ALA A 64 -15.49 -11.22 -15.01
N ASP A 65 -15.54 -10.50 -13.88
CA ASP A 65 -14.58 -9.42 -13.63
C ASP A 65 -13.16 -9.98 -13.47
N PHE A 66 -12.18 -9.27 -14.04
CA PHE A 66 -10.78 -9.65 -13.94
C PHE A 66 -10.24 -9.40 -12.53
N LYS A 67 -9.36 -10.28 -12.06
CA LYS A 67 -8.61 -10.10 -10.81
C LYS A 67 -7.11 -10.06 -11.06
N ILE A 68 -6.42 -9.20 -10.34
CA ILE A 68 -4.96 -9.14 -10.30
C ILE A 68 -4.56 -9.13 -8.83
N ASP A 69 -3.63 -9.99 -8.42
CA ASP A 69 -3.21 -10.14 -7.02
C ASP A 69 -4.40 -10.38 -6.07
N GLY A 70 -5.37 -11.21 -6.48
CA GLY A 70 -6.56 -11.54 -5.70
C GLY A 70 -7.64 -10.44 -5.61
N ALA A 71 -7.35 -9.23 -6.10
CA ALA A 71 -8.29 -8.09 -6.07
C ALA A 71 -8.92 -7.85 -7.45
N THR A 72 -10.22 -7.57 -7.47
CA THR A 72 -10.97 -7.21 -8.69
C THR A 72 -10.44 -5.92 -9.29
N VAL A 73 -10.24 -5.90 -10.60
CA VAL A 73 -9.73 -4.76 -11.36
C VAL A 73 -10.74 -4.37 -12.43
N THR A 74 -11.27 -3.15 -12.31
CA THR A 74 -12.28 -2.63 -13.23
C THR A 74 -11.66 -1.79 -14.35
N GLN A 75 -10.62 -1.00 -14.03
CA GLN A 75 -9.90 -0.16 -14.97
C GLN A 75 -8.39 -0.26 -14.75
N VAL A 76 -7.61 -0.19 -15.83
CA VAL A 76 -6.15 -0.27 -15.80
C VAL A 76 -5.52 0.91 -16.50
N THR A 77 -4.34 1.31 -16.02
CA THR A 77 -3.44 2.19 -16.75
C THR A 77 -2.06 1.58 -16.88
N PHE A 78 -1.44 1.78 -18.03
CA PHE A 78 -0.07 1.36 -18.28
C PHE A 78 0.62 2.30 -19.26
N VAL A 79 1.95 2.31 -19.22
CA VAL A 79 2.80 3.02 -20.18
C VAL A 79 3.53 2.00 -21.03
N ALA A 80 3.52 2.18 -22.34
CA ALA A 80 4.13 1.23 -23.27
C ALA A 80 4.57 1.92 -24.56
N GLN A 81 5.52 1.31 -25.25
CA GLN A 81 5.99 1.71 -26.56
C GLN A 81 5.07 1.18 -27.67
N ILE A 82 4.80 2.00 -28.68
CA ILE A 82 4.03 1.63 -29.87
C ILE A 82 4.90 0.80 -30.80
N ARG A 83 4.53 -0.46 -31.03
CA ARG A 83 5.16 -1.36 -32.01
C ARG A 83 4.46 -1.39 -33.36
N GLN A 84 3.15 -1.15 -33.36
CA GLN A 84 2.34 -1.16 -34.58
C GLN A 84 1.10 -0.29 -34.39
N ILE A 85 0.74 0.46 -35.43
CA ILE A 85 -0.49 1.25 -35.49
C ILE A 85 -1.35 0.66 -36.62
N SER A 86 -2.59 0.26 -36.29
CA SER A 86 -3.55 -0.30 -37.25
C SER A 86 -4.86 0.51 -37.20
N PRO A 87 -4.94 1.61 -37.96
CA PRO A 87 -6.15 2.42 -38.02
C PRO A 87 -7.26 1.67 -38.79
N GLN A 88 -8.47 1.71 -38.26
CA GLN A 88 -9.69 1.20 -38.89
C GLN A 88 -10.75 2.32 -38.94
N PRO A 89 -11.81 2.19 -39.76
CA PRO A 89 -12.82 3.23 -39.88
C PRO A 89 -13.50 3.64 -38.56
N THR A 90 -13.63 2.71 -37.60
CA THR A 90 -14.35 2.91 -36.32
C THR A 90 -13.45 2.83 -35.09
N ASN A 91 -12.20 2.38 -35.23
CA ASN A 91 -11.27 2.26 -34.12
C ASN A 91 -9.82 2.35 -34.58
N ILE A 92 -8.93 2.67 -33.67
CA ILE A 92 -7.49 2.54 -33.85
C ILE A 92 -7.03 1.41 -32.94
N THR A 93 -6.34 0.41 -33.49
CA THR A 93 -5.74 -0.68 -32.74
C THR A 93 -4.22 -0.50 -32.71
N LEU A 94 -3.66 -0.39 -31.51
CA LEU A 94 -2.22 -0.30 -31.27
C LEU A 94 -1.70 -1.63 -30.73
N LYS A 95 -0.54 -2.07 -31.20
CA LYS A 95 0.25 -3.12 -30.54
C LYS A 95 1.29 -2.45 -29.67
N LEU A 96 1.24 -2.74 -28.37
CA LEU A 96 2.01 -2.06 -27.34
C LEU A 96 2.94 -3.02 -26.61
N ASP A 97 4.11 -2.52 -26.22
CA ASP A 97 5.18 -3.28 -25.56
C ASP A 97 5.77 -2.44 -24.42
N ASP A 98 5.80 -2.98 -23.20
CA ASP A 98 6.40 -2.35 -22.01
C ASP A 98 7.63 -3.11 -21.51
N GLY A 99 8.15 -4.07 -22.30
CA GLY A 99 9.23 -4.98 -21.93
C GLY A 99 8.78 -6.20 -21.12
N THR A 100 7.59 -6.18 -20.52
CA THR A 100 7.05 -7.32 -19.76
C THR A 100 6.12 -8.20 -20.62
N GLY A 101 5.56 -7.64 -21.68
CA GLY A 101 4.73 -8.36 -22.63
C GLY A 101 4.22 -7.48 -23.77
N LEU A 102 3.51 -8.12 -24.71
CA LEU A 102 2.90 -7.46 -25.86
C LEU A 102 1.38 -7.56 -25.79
N ILE A 103 0.67 -6.44 -25.93
CA ILE A 103 -0.80 -6.41 -25.90
C ILE A 103 -1.38 -5.50 -26.98
N GLU A 104 -2.61 -5.79 -27.39
CA GLU A 104 -3.40 -4.91 -28.25
C GLU A 104 -4.25 -3.96 -27.41
N ALA A 105 -4.16 -2.66 -27.70
CA ALA A 105 -5.06 -1.64 -27.16
C ALA A 105 -5.93 -1.08 -28.29
N LYS A 106 -7.24 -1.11 -28.12
CA LYS A 106 -8.22 -0.64 -29.10
C LYS A 106 -8.94 0.59 -28.57
N LYS A 107 -8.77 1.72 -29.24
CA LYS A 107 -9.50 2.97 -29.00
C LYS A 107 -10.57 3.13 -30.07
N TRP A 108 -11.83 3.25 -29.67
CA TRP A 108 -12.90 3.58 -30.60
C TRP A 108 -12.81 5.06 -30.93
N VAL A 109 -12.82 5.37 -32.23
CA VAL A 109 -12.78 6.76 -32.71
C VAL A 109 -14.18 7.23 -33.00
N ASP A 110 -14.49 8.44 -32.55
CA ASP A 110 -15.69 9.13 -32.99
C ASP A 110 -15.44 9.68 -34.40
N THR A 111 -16.34 9.43 -35.34
CA THR A 111 -16.20 9.90 -36.73
C THR A 111 -16.03 11.40 -36.84
N ASP A 112 -16.57 12.15 -35.86
CA ASP A 112 -16.51 13.61 -35.81
C ASP A 112 -15.21 14.14 -35.16
N LYS A 113 -14.39 13.28 -34.53
CA LYS A 113 -13.16 13.65 -33.80
C LYS A 113 -11.92 12.81 -34.18
N LYS A 114 -11.93 12.21 -35.36
CA LYS A 114 -10.87 11.28 -35.80
C LYS A 114 -9.45 11.87 -35.74
N ASP A 115 -9.30 13.15 -36.06
CA ASP A 115 -7.99 13.79 -36.12
C ASP A 115 -7.39 14.01 -34.72
N ASP A 116 -8.24 14.21 -33.70
CA ASP A 116 -7.79 14.39 -32.31
C ASP A 116 -7.37 13.07 -31.66
N ASP A 117 -8.08 11.97 -31.94
CA ASP A 117 -7.82 10.65 -31.32
C ASP A 117 -6.52 10.00 -31.81
N ALA A 118 -5.99 10.40 -32.98
CA ALA A 118 -4.76 9.88 -33.56
C ALA A 118 -3.55 10.84 -33.41
N ALA A 119 -3.78 12.07 -32.95
CA ALA A 119 -2.75 13.10 -32.90
C ALA A 119 -1.57 12.71 -31.98
N GLY A 120 -0.36 12.72 -32.54
CA GLY A 120 0.89 12.45 -31.81
C GLY A 120 1.16 10.97 -31.50
N LEU A 121 0.40 10.04 -32.09
CA LEU A 121 0.70 8.61 -32.01
C LEU A 121 1.70 8.21 -33.10
N ASP A 122 2.99 8.19 -32.74
CA ASP A 122 4.06 7.79 -33.65
C ASP A 122 4.57 6.38 -33.36
N LEU A 123 5.00 5.67 -34.41
CA LEU A 123 5.68 4.38 -34.26
C LEU A 123 6.92 4.55 -33.38
N GLU A 124 7.21 3.57 -32.51
CA GLU A 124 8.28 3.62 -31.51
C GLU A 124 8.11 4.72 -30.43
N GLY A 125 7.05 5.53 -30.49
CA GLY A 125 6.68 6.46 -29.44
C GLY A 125 6.14 5.77 -28.20
N HIS A 126 6.27 6.40 -27.03
CA HIS A 126 5.68 5.91 -25.79
C HIS A 126 4.31 6.54 -25.57
N VAL A 127 3.37 5.75 -25.06
CA VAL A 127 2.02 6.21 -24.74
C VAL A 127 1.60 5.75 -23.35
N ARG A 128 0.83 6.57 -22.66
CA ARG A 128 0.03 6.13 -21.53
C ARG A 128 -1.36 5.75 -22.02
N VAL A 129 -1.78 4.54 -21.65
CA VAL A 129 -3.10 4.01 -21.94
C VAL A 129 -3.91 3.94 -20.65
N TRP A 130 -5.18 4.28 -20.75
CA TRP A 130 -6.19 4.04 -19.73
C TRP A 130 -7.39 3.36 -20.36
N GLY A 131 -7.80 2.21 -19.81
CA GLY A 131 -8.90 1.45 -20.35
C GLY A 131 -9.35 0.29 -19.48
N ARG A 132 -10.15 -0.60 -20.07
CA ARG A 132 -10.62 -1.83 -19.41
C ARG A 132 -10.08 -3.06 -20.12
N ILE A 133 -9.71 -4.07 -19.32
CA ILE A 133 -9.31 -5.38 -19.85
C ILE A 133 -10.54 -6.04 -20.47
N LYS A 134 -10.37 -6.60 -21.66
CA LYS A 134 -11.38 -7.39 -22.36
C LYS A 134 -10.74 -8.69 -22.85
N SER A 135 -11.52 -9.76 -22.85
CA SER A 135 -11.15 -11.04 -23.44
C SER A 135 -12.10 -11.34 -24.58
N PHE A 136 -11.56 -11.69 -25.75
CA PHE A 136 -12.35 -12.16 -26.87
C PHE A 136 -11.64 -13.35 -27.52
N ASN A 137 -12.36 -14.47 -27.63
CA ASN A 137 -11.83 -15.72 -28.18
C ASN A 137 -10.51 -16.17 -27.52
N GLY A 138 -10.41 -16.03 -26.19
CA GLY A 138 -9.22 -16.37 -25.41
C GLY A 138 -8.05 -15.38 -25.53
N LYS A 139 -8.16 -14.34 -26.35
CA LYS A 139 -7.14 -13.30 -26.49
C LYS A 139 -7.54 -12.04 -25.71
N ARG A 140 -6.63 -11.59 -24.84
CA ARG A 140 -6.81 -10.37 -24.05
C ARG A 140 -6.36 -9.14 -24.83
N HIS A 141 -7.12 -8.08 -24.66
CA HIS A 141 -6.85 -6.76 -25.20
C HIS A 141 -7.38 -5.69 -24.25
N VAL A 142 -6.93 -4.45 -24.41
CA VAL A 142 -7.43 -3.32 -23.63
C VAL A 142 -8.36 -2.49 -24.50
N GLY A 143 -9.62 -2.35 -24.07
CA GLY A 143 -10.53 -1.34 -24.62
C GLY A 143 -10.14 0.02 -24.03
N ALA A 144 -9.37 0.81 -24.78
CA ALA A 144 -8.83 2.08 -24.33
C ALA A 144 -9.92 3.16 -24.32
N HIS A 145 -10.07 3.81 -23.17
CA HIS A 145 -10.83 5.05 -23.03
C HIS A 145 -9.98 6.24 -23.47
N PHE A 146 -8.71 6.27 -23.08
CA PHE A 146 -7.74 7.29 -23.47
C PHE A 146 -6.39 6.68 -23.83
N ILE A 147 -5.75 7.25 -24.84
CA ILE A 147 -4.37 6.99 -25.22
C ILE A 147 -3.72 8.35 -25.38
N ARG A 148 -2.63 8.58 -24.65
CA ARG A 148 -1.91 9.86 -24.66
C ARG A 148 -0.43 9.63 -24.95
N PRO A 149 0.18 10.34 -25.90
CA PRO A 149 1.63 10.35 -26.07
C PRO A 149 2.34 10.80 -24.78
N VAL A 150 3.39 10.07 -24.41
CA VAL A 150 4.27 10.43 -23.30
C VAL A 150 5.22 11.52 -23.78
N THR A 151 5.25 12.64 -23.06
CA THR A 151 6.08 13.82 -23.39
C THR A 151 7.37 13.86 -22.58
N ASP A 152 7.37 13.30 -21.37
CA ASP A 152 8.55 13.14 -20.51
C ASP A 152 8.82 11.66 -20.27
N PHE A 153 10.02 11.20 -20.64
CA PHE A 153 10.41 9.81 -20.49
C PHE A 153 10.49 9.35 -19.02
N ASN A 154 10.61 10.28 -18.06
CA ASN A 154 10.53 9.92 -16.63
C ASN A 154 9.21 9.22 -16.28
N GLU A 155 8.13 9.49 -17.02
CA GLU A 155 6.83 8.82 -16.82
C GLU A 155 6.92 7.29 -17.00
N VAL A 156 7.77 6.81 -17.92
CA VAL A 156 7.96 5.37 -18.16
C VAL A 156 8.54 4.69 -16.92
N ASN A 157 9.62 5.27 -16.37
CA ASN A 157 10.27 4.74 -15.17
C ASN A 157 9.37 4.87 -13.94
N TYR A 158 8.70 6.02 -13.79
CA TYR A 158 7.74 6.25 -12.72
C TYR A 158 6.62 5.20 -12.75
N HIS A 159 6.04 4.92 -13.92
CA HIS A 159 4.95 3.94 -14.06
C HIS A 159 5.38 2.53 -13.64
N LEU A 160 6.62 2.13 -13.95
CA LEU A 160 7.13 0.83 -13.53
C LEU A 160 7.28 0.74 -12.00
N LEU A 161 7.78 1.81 -11.36
CA LEU A 161 7.87 1.88 -9.90
C LEU A 161 6.49 1.91 -9.25
N GLU A 162 5.56 2.68 -9.81
CA GLU A 162 4.17 2.80 -9.36
C GLU A 162 3.45 1.45 -9.42
N SER A 163 3.56 0.76 -10.56
CA SER A 163 2.98 -0.58 -10.76
C SER A 163 3.56 -1.61 -9.79
N THR A 164 4.88 -1.56 -9.56
CA THR A 164 5.57 -2.43 -8.59
C THR A 164 5.11 -2.17 -7.17
N TYR A 165 5.02 -0.89 -6.77
CA TYR A 165 4.54 -0.51 -5.44
C TYR A 165 3.11 -0.99 -5.20
N VAL A 166 2.20 -0.77 -6.15
CA VAL A 166 0.80 -1.21 -6.04
C VAL A 166 0.71 -2.72 -5.97
N HIS A 167 1.48 -3.45 -6.78
CA HIS A 167 1.55 -4.91 -6.71
C HIS A 167 2.00 -5.40 -5.32
N LEU A 168 3.06 -4.81 -4.76
CA LEU A 168 3.54 -5.15 -3.42
C LEU A 168 2.50 -4.84 -2.35
N TYR A 169 1.76 -3.74 -2.48
CA TYR A 169 0.69 -3.40 -1.54
C TYR A 169 -0.42 -4.47 -1.53
N PHE A 170 -0.86 -4.96 -2.70
CA PHE A 170 -1.90 -5.98 -2.76
C PHE A 170 -1.41 -7.37 -2.34
N THR A 171 -0.15 -7.71 -2.59
CA THR A 171 0.41 -9.04 -2.28
C THR A 171 0.97 -9.15 -0.87
N LYS A 172 1.55 -8.08 -0.32
CA LYS A 172 2.23 -8.05 0.98
C LYS A 172 1.58 -7.11 2.00
N GLY A 173 0.53 -6.39 1.62
CA GLY A 173 -0.10 -5.40 2.49
C GLY A 173 0.72 -4.10 2.63
N PRO A 174 0.25 -3.15 3.45
CA PRO A 174 0.96 -1.90 3.70
C PRO A 174 2.33 -2.14 4.31
N LEU A 175 3.32 -1.32 3.94
CA LEU A 175 4.64 -1.33 4.55
C LEU A 175 4.50 -1.15 6.08
N GLY A 176 4.96 -2.14 6.85
CA GLY A 176 4.85 -2.17 8.31
C GLY A 176 3.65 -2.93 8.89
N ALA A 177 2.69 -3.36 8.06
CA ALA A 177 1.56 -4.17 8.54
C ALA A 177 1.94 -5.64 8.78
N ASN A 178 2.91 -6.18 8.03
CA ASN A 178 3.34 -7.58 8.12
C ASN A 178 4.40 -7.85 9.21
N GLY A 179 4.50 -7.01 10.24
CA GLY A 179 5.21 -7.35 11.49
C GLY A 179 4.40 -8.27 12.41
N ALA A 180 3.12 -8.51 12.13
CA ALA A 180 2.27 -9.40 12.89
C ALA A 180 1.31 -10.13 11.94
N ALA A 181 1.34 -11.47 11.97
CA ALA A 181 0.44 -12.39 11.25
C ALA A 181 0.80 -12.70 9.78
N ASN A 182 1.80 -13.56 9.56
CA ASN A 182 1.65 -14.83 8.84
C ASN A 182 3.03 -15.51 8.67
N GLY A 183 3.52 -16.15 9.73
CA GLY A 183 4.66 -17.04 9.68
C GLY A 183 4.19 -18.48 9.49
N ALA A 184 3.69 -18.83 8.30
CA ALA A 184 3.55 -20.21 7.87
C ALA A 184 4.50 -20.44 6.69
N GLY A 185 5.63 -21.09 7.00
CA GLY A 185 6.54 -21.82 6.11
C GLY A 185 6.73 -21.30 4.68
N GLY A 186 7.82 -20.56 4.46
CA GLY A 186 8.29 -20.23 3.12
C GLY A 186 9.70 -19.67 3.17
N ASP A 187 10.66 -20.55 2.92
CA ASP A 187 12.10 -20.29 2.78
C ASP A 187 12.35 -19.09 1.84
N GLY A 188 12.92 -18.01 2.40
CA GLY A 188 13.14 -16.75 1.71
C GLY A 188 14.44 -16.12 2.18
N MET A 189 15.54 -16.63 1.65
CA MET A 189 16.89 -16.07 1.72
C MET A 189 16.91 -14.61 1.27
N PHE A 190 16.79 -13.67 2.22
CA PHE A 190 17.37 -12.34 2.09
C PHE A 190 18.49 -12.24 3.13
N VAL A 191 19.72 -12.38 2.63
CA VAL A 191 20.95 -12.00 3.30
C VAL A 191 20.95 -10.48 3.40
N ASP A 192 20.63 -9.94 4.59
CA ASP A 192 21.16 -8.65 4.99
C ASP A 192 22.29 -8.92 5.98
N GLY A 193 23.50 -8.66 5.51
CA GLY A 193 24.74 -8.95 6.21
C GLY A 193 24.93 -7.99 7.37
N ASN A 194 24.78 -8.50 8.58
CA ASN A 194 25.58 -8.03 9.71
C ASN A 194 25.79 -9.18 10.69
N ASP A 195 27.01 -9.71 10.69
CA ASP A 195 27.50 -10.67 11.66
C ASP A 195 27.36 -10.13 13.09
N SER A 196 26.61 -10.86 13.93
CA SER A 196 27.07 -11.09 15.30
C SER A 196 26.47 -12.38 15.85
N TYR A 197 27.39 -13.27 16.25
CA TYR A 197 27.20 -14.59 16.79
C TYR A 197 26.14 -14.67 17.91
N GLY A 198 25.21 -15.63 17.75
CA GLY A 198 24.65 -16.49 18.79
C GLY A 198 23.94 -15.87 19.99
N ASN A 199 22.63 -16.08 20.10
CA ASN A 199 22.09 -16.98 21.12
C ASN A 199 20.60 -17.28 20.87
N ASP A 200 20.28 -18.55 21.01
CA ASP A 200 18.97 -19.17 21.08
C ASP A 200 18.10 -18.60 22.21
N GLY A 201 16.77 -18.65 22.05
CA GLY A 201 15.83 -18.50 23.17
C GLY A 201 14.64 -17.60 22.91
N GLY A 202 13.53 -18.20 22.50
CA GLY A 202 12.24 -17.53 22.39
C GLY A 202 11.61 -17.12 23.72
N ALA A 203 10.83 -16.04 23.68
CA ALA A 203 9.66 -15.73 24.50
C ALA A 203 9.15 -14.38 23.94
N GLY A 204 7.95 -14.29 23.38
CA GLY A 204 6.72 -14.28 24.18
C GLY A 204 6.33 -12.80 24.36
N GLY A 205 5.23 -12.40 23.71
CA GLY A 205 4.91 -11.01 23.42
C GLY A 205 4.53 -10.12 24.61
N ALA A 206 4.41 -8.83 24.33
CA ALA A 206 3.37 -7.95 24.85
C ALA A 206 3.38 -6.67 24.01
N GLY A 207 2.26 -6.41 23.32
CA GLY A 207 2.03 -5.14 22.66
C GLY A 207 1.57 -4.07 23.64
N ALA A 208 2.08 -2.86 23.47
CA ALA A 208 1.46 -1.57 23.77
C ALA A 208 2.38 -0.53 23.11
N GLY A 209 1.96 0.30 22.16
CA GLY A 209 0.83 1.20 22.29
C GLY A 209 1.35 2.52 22.85
N GLY A 210 2.04 3.32 22.04
CA GLY A 210 2.59 4.61 22.45
C GLY A 210 3.58 5.15 21.42
N GLY A 211 3.07 5.88 20.43
CA GLY A 211 3.92 6.64 19.52
C GLY A 211 4.61 7.74 20.31
N SER A 212 5.87 7.54 20.65
CA SER A 212 6.71 8.58 21.24
C SER A 212 7.90 8.87 20.33
N ALA A 213 8.30 10.14 20.26
CA ALA A 213 9.40 10.66 19.42
C ALA A 213 10.74 9.93 19.65
N HIS A 214 10.83 9.15 20.72
CA HIS A 214 11.98 8.35 21.14
C HIS A 214 12.17 7.05 20.33
N ALA A 215 11.15 6.60 19.58
CA ALA A 215 11.20 5.34 18.82
C ALA A 215 12.29 5.30 17.73
N GLY A 216 12.73 6.46 17.23
CA GLY A 216 13.83 6.56 16.27
C GLY A 216 15.22 6.40 16.90
N LYS A 217 15.43 6.98 18.09
CA LYS A 217 16.72 6.94 18.81
C LYS A 217 16.93 5.60 19.53
N LEU A 218 15.86 5.00 20.05
CA LEU A 218 15.90 3.68 20.69
C LEU A 218 16.34 2.54 19.74
N ARG A 219 16.11 2.69 18.43
CA ARG A 219 16.55 1.70 17.42
C ARG A 219 18.07 1.59 17.32
N GLY A 220 18.82 2.62 17.71
CA GLY A 220 20.29 2.60 17.76
C GLY A 220 20.86 2.13 19.09
N CYS A 221 20.01 1.86 20.10
CA CYS A 221 20.44 1.42 21.42
C CYS A 221 20.56 -0.11 21.53
N SER A 222 21.35 -0.59 22.50
CA SER A 222 21.40 -1.99 22.89
C SER A 222 20.03 -2.54 23.35
N VAL A 223 19.86 -3.86 23.28
CA VAL A 223 18.62 -4.55 23.70
C VAL A 223 18.34 -4.33 25.21
N ALA A 224 19.40 -4.22 26.03
CA ALA A 224 19.27 -3.91 27.45
C ALA A 224 18.75 -2.48 27.67
N ALA A 225 19.29 -1.50 26.94
CA ALA A 225 18.83 -0.11 26.95
C ALA A 225 17.38 0.04 26.49
N GLN A 226 16.97 -0.66 25.42
CA GLN A 226 15.57 -0.65 24.97
C GLN A 226 14.61 -1.21 26.04
N LYS A 227 14.97 -2.32 26.69
CA LYS A 227 14.18 -2.93 27.76
C LYS A 227 14.07 -2.01 28.99
N MET A 228 15.20 -1.42 29.42
CA MET A 228 15.22 -0.45 30.51
C MET A 228 14.34 0.76 30.20
N PHE A 229 14.49 1.38 29.01
CA PHE A 229 13.71 2.55 28.62
C PHE A 229 12.21 2.26 28.59
N ASN A 230 11.81 1.14 27.98
CA ASN A 230 10.39 0.74 27.91
C ASN A 230 9.82 0.45 29.31
N PHE A 231 10.62 -0.06 30.22
CA PHE A 231 10.20 -0.27 31.61
C PHE A 231 9.98 1.06 32.33
N ILE A 232 10.91 2.01 32.21
CA ILE A 232 10.78 3.34 32.81
C ILE A 232 9.56 4.08 32.22
N ASN A 233 9.32 3.96 30.91
CA ASN A 233 8.20 4.63 30.23
C ASN A 233 6.83 4.15 30.68
N ASN A 234 6.74 2.88 31.09
CA ASN A 234 5.50 2.28 31.56
C ASN A 234 5.41 2.25 33.09
N ALA A 235 6.44 2.70 33.81
CA ALA A 235 6.43 2.76 35.25
C ALA A 235 5.54 3.92 35.73
N PRO A 236 4.68 3.73 36.75
CA PRO A 236 3.77 4.76 37.26
C PRO A 236 4.45 5.88 38.07
N GLY A 237 5.72 6.21 37.77
CA GLY A 237 6.57 7.10 38.56
C GLY A 237 6.95 8.42 37.91
N GLY A 238 6.41 8.76 36.74
CA GLY A 238 6.58 10.06 36.06
C GLY A 238 7.96 10.71 36.24
N ASN A 239 7.98 11.89 36.88
CA ASN A 239 9.18 12.71 37.12
C ASN A 239 10.04 12.28 38.32
N GLU A 240 9.58 11.37 39.17
CA GLU A 240 10.36 10.92 40.35
C GLU A 240 11.45 9.91 39.94
N GLY A 241 11.25 9.27 38.78
CA GLY A 241 12.18 8.29 38.24
C GLY A 241 12.04 6.91 38.89
N VAL A 242 12.77 5.94 38.34
CA VAL A 242 12.70 4.54 38.75
C VAL A 242 14.08 4.09 39.22
N HIS A 243 14.12 3.50 40.42
CA HIS A 243 15.36 3.03 41.05
C HIS A 243 15.91 1.77 40.36
N ILE A 244 17.23 1.62 40.31
CA ILE A 244 17.94 0.52 39.65
C ILE A 244 17.42 -0.88 40.02
N ASN A 245 17.14 -1.13 41.31
CA ASN A 245 16.61 -2.41 41.78
C ASN A 245 15.22 -2.74 41.18
N GLN A 246 14.38 -1.73 40.97
CA GLN A 246 13.07 -1.91 40.36
C GLN A 246 13.19 -2.19 38.85
N ILE A 247 14.13 -1.52 38.18
CA ILE A 247 14.43 -1.74 36.76
C ILE A 247 15.01 -3.15 36.55
N SER A 248 15.97 -3.55 37.37
CA SER A 248 16.58 -4.89 37.30
C SER A 248 15.52 -5.99 37.43
N THR A 249 14.63 -5.86 38.41
CA THR A 249 13.55 -6.83 38.65
C THR A 249 12.49 -6.80 37.55
N GLY A 250 12.08 -5.62 37.12
CA GLY A 250 10.96 -5.45 36.18
C GLY A 250 11.32 -5.64 34.71
N ALA A 251 12.54 -5.27 34.30
CA ALA A 251 13.07 -5.49 32.95
C ALA A 251 13.76 -6.86 32.80
N GLY A 252 13.97 -7.59 33.90
CA GLY A 252 14.66 -8.89 33.91
C GLY A 252 16.13 -8.80 33.52
N LEU A 253 16.81 -7.73 33.92
CA LEU A 253 18.21 -7.45 33.61
C LEU A 253 19.06 -7.53 34.87
N SER A 254 20.33 -7.93 34.77
CA SER A 254 21.25 -7.85 35.90
C SER A 254 21.55 -6.38 36.25
N ILE A 255 21.86 -6.08 37.50
CA ILE A 255 22.19 -4.72 37.95
C ILE A 255 23.33 -4.12 37.10
N ARG A 256 24.31 -4.95 36.73
CA ARG A 256 25.42 -4.54 35.86
C ARG A 256 24.96 -4.16 34.45
N ASP A 257 24.02 -4.91 33.88
CA ASP A 257 23.47 -4.62 32.55
C ASP A 257 22.58 -3.37 32.58
N VAL A 258 21.88 -3.12 33.70
CA VAL A 258 21.11 -1.89 33.91
C VAL A 258 22.02 -0.67 33.98
N MET A 259 23.15 -0.73 34.70
CA MET A 259 24.12 0.37 34.73
C MET A 259 24.70 0.66 33.34
N GLY A 260 25.09 -0.37 32.58
CA GLY A 260 25.59 -0.19 31.22
C GLY A 260 24.53 0.37 30.26
N ALA A 261 23.28 -0.06 30.40
CA ALA A 261 22.15 0.47 29.66
C ALA A 261 21.83 1.93 30.04
N ALA A 262 21.98 2.29 31.31
CA ALA A 262 21.78 3.65 31.80
C ALA A 262 22.79 4.63 31.17
N ASP A 263 24.07 4.28 31.16
CA ASP A 263 25.13 5.10 30.57
C ASP A 263 24.89 5.37 29.07
N GLU A 264 24.42 4.35 28.36
CA GLU A 264 24.09 4.46 26.93
C GLU A 264 22.90 5.41 26.69
N LEU A 265 21.82 5.24 27.46
CA LEU A 265 20.62 6.08 27.35
C LEU A 265 20.86 7.52 27.80
N LEU A 266 21.69 7.73 28.82
CA LEU A 266 22.16 9.05 29.27
C LEU A 266 22.98 9.73 28.16
N GLY A 267 23.92 9.00 27.53
CA GLY A 267 24.73 9.51 26.42
C GLY A 267 23.90 9.93 25.20
N GLN A 268 22.75 9.30 24.98
CA GLN A 268 21.81 9.67 23.92
C GLN A 268 20.80 10.76 24.31
N GLY A 269 20.81 11.19 25.57
CA GLY A 269 19.88 12.19 26.11
C GLY A 269 18.43 11.70 26.12
N LEU A 270 18.21 10.40 26.36
CA LEU A 270 16.88 9.79 26.42
C LEU A 270 16.34 9.71 27.86
N ILE A 271 17.24 9.63 28.83
CA ILE A 271 16.93 9.60 30.26
C ILE A 271 17.81 10.62 31.00
N TYR A 272 17.46 10.94 32.24
CA TYR A 272 18.27 11.74 33.16
C TYR A 272 18.19 11.19 34.58
N THR A 273 19.22 11.44 35.40
CA THR A 273 19.23 11.08 36.84
C THR A 273 18.37 12.07 37.64
N THR A 274 17.60 11.57 38.60
CA THR A 274 16.69 12.41 39.39
C THR A 274 17.23 12.71 40.78
N ILE A 275 17.05 11.77 41.72
CA ILE A 275 17.31 11.94 43.15
C ILE A 275 18.75 11.55 43.50
N ASP A 276 19.27 10.52 42.84
CA ASP A 276 20.61 9.98 43.00
C ASP A 276 21.13 9.41 41.66
N ASP A 277 22.34 8.87 41.69
CA ASP A 277 23.00 8.26 40.53
C ASP A 277 22.43 6.87 40.18
N GLU A 278 21.43 6.38 40.91
CA GLU A 278 20.80 5.06 40.74
C GLU A 278 19.30 5.13 40.39
N THR A 279 18.78 6.34 40.15
CA THR A 279 17.36 6.60 39.85
C THR A 279 17.23 7.46 38.58
N TRP A 280 16.49 6.94 37.59
CA TRP A 280 16.36 7.58 36.26
C TRP A 280 14.92 7.85 35.85
N ALA A 281 14.69 8.97 35.18
CA ALA A 281 13.43 9.33 34.54
C ALA A 281 13.63 9.62 33.03
N ILE A 282 12.54 9.55 32.26
CA ILE A 282 12.58 9.82 30.81
C ILE A 282 12.63 11.33 30.56
N LEU A 283 13.48 11.72 29.62
CA LEU A 283 13.54 13.09 29.13
C LEU A 283 12.48 13.27 28.03
N ASP A 284 11.35 13.90 28.36
CA ASP A 284 10.33 14.29 27.38
C ASP A 284 10.68 15.64 26.74
N TYR A 285 10.49 15.74 25.42
CA TYR A 285 10.64 16.96 24.61
C TYR A 285 9.31 17.32 23.94
#